data_AF-B4GWE7-F1
#
_entry.id   AF-B4GWE7-F1
#
_cell.length_a   1.000
_cell.length_b   1.000
_cell.length_c   1.000
_cell.angle_alpha   90.00
_cell.angle_beta   90.00
_cell.angle_gamma   90.00
#
_symmetry.space_group_name_H-M   'P 1'
#
loop_
_entity.id
_entity.type
_entity.pdbx_description
1 polymer ?
#
loop_
_entity_poly.entity_id
_entity_poly.type
_entity_poly.pdbx_seq_one_letter_code
_entity_poly.pdbx_strand_id
1 'polypeptide(L)'
;MAMVFALLQLQPAGSTSASSNETHTTTTVKAVSGAAAPVCRLPPVCMDNSPRVCGRFPDGKCQRFNNICHLLEAHHNGKPAAVGHVPARECRHVAGVGYLYRRPCHDGCPGRRVNCSRLPHSAKICVRTTNHKECQLLANVCQLRQRNCRDTPRHNWHRTNRRRCGPAKLGDEPRPCLPLRNAPKAATEQQKSALGKERETEGVSPP
;
A
#
# COMPACT_ATOMS: atom_id res chain seq x y z
N MET A 1 14.77 10.33 -75.16
CA MET A 1 15.45 9.70 -74.00
C MET A 1 15.84 10.77 -73.01
N ALA A 2 15.45 10.66 -71.75
CA ALA A 2 16.07 11.33 -70.58
C ALA A 2 15.33 10.82 -69.32
N MET A 3 16.01 10.05 -68.46
CA MET A 3 15.46 9.60 -67.17
C MET A 3 16.10 10.42 -66.05
N VAL A 4 15.30 11.20 -65.31
CA VAL A 4 15.76 11.90 -64.10
C VAL A 4 15.40 11.02 -62.90
N PHE A 5 16.39 10.33 -62.35
CA PHE A 5 16.21 9.50 -61.15
C PHE A 5 16.19 10.36 -59.89
N ALA A 6 15.08 10.33 -59.16
CA ALA A 6 15.01 10.86 -57.80
C ALA A 6 15.54 9.83 -56.79
N LEU A 7 16.54 10.20 -56.01
CA LEU A 7 17.10 9.35 -54.95
C LEU A 7 16.26 9.46 -53.67
N LEU A 8 15.65 8.35 -53.23
CA LEU A 8 15.11 8.23 -51.88
C LEU A 8 16.26 8.09 -50.87
N GLN A 9 16.23 8.89 -49.81
CA GLN A 9 17.06 8.75 -48.61
C GLN A 9 16.16 8.54 -47.40
N LEU A 10 16.27 7.37 -46.76
CA LEU A 10 15.47 7.02 -45.59
C LEU A 10 16.34 7.08 -44.33
N GLN A 11 16.10 8.06 -43.47
CA GLN A 11 16.86 8.25 -42.22
C GLN A 11 16.12 7.63 -41.02
N PRO A 12 16.68 6.61 -40.34
CA PRO A 12 16.20 6.19 -39.03
C PRO A 12 16.75 7.12 -37.94
N ALA A 13 15.88 7.93 -37.32
CA ALA A 13 16.25 8.80 -36.21
C ALA A 13 16.49 7.99 -34.93
N GLY A 14 17.74 7.61 -34.66
CA GLY A 14 18.15 6.94 -33.43
C GLY A 14 18.03 7.86 -32.22
N SER A 15 17.09 7.58 -31.32
CA SER A 15 16.86 8.39 -30.12
C SER A 15 18.03 8.26 -29.12
N THR A 16 18.63 9.40 -28.76
CA THR A 16 19.75 9.47 -27.82
C THR A 16 19.30 9.29 -26.36
N SER A 17 19.69 8.17 -25.74
CA SER A 17 19.54 7.95 -24.30
C SER A 17 20.65 8.69 -23.53
N ALA A 18 20.34 9.85 -22.96
CA ALA A 18 21.30 10.64 -22.19
C ALA A 18 21.51 10.10 -20.76
N SER A 19 22.77 10.11 -20.33
CA SER A 19 23.30 9.58 -19.06
C SER A 19 22.51 9.94 -17.78
N SER A 20 22.48 8.98 -16.85
CA SER A 20 22.53 9.26 -15.41
C SER A 20 23.53 8.32 -14.74
N ASN A 21 24.57 8.87 -14.11
CA ASN A 21 25.65 8.10 -13.48
C ASN A 21 25.15 7.26 -12.29
N GLU A 22 25.42 5.95 -12.31
CA GLU A 22 25.50 5.13 -11.09
C GLU A 22 26.72 4.21 -11.20
N THR A 23 27.61 4.27 -10.21
CA THR A 23 28.88 3.53 -10.20
C THR A 23 28.65 2.07 -9.82
N HIS A 24 28.23 1.27 -10.80
CA HIS A 24 28.28 -0.18 -10.67
C HIS A 24 29.74 -0.67 -10.76
N THR A 25 30.20 -1.33 -9.69
CA THR A 25 31.52 -1.98 -9.65
C THR A 25 31.49 -3.21 -10.57
N THR A 26 31.88 -3.03 -11.82
CA THR A 26 31.86 -4.09 -12.84
C THR A 26 32.98 -5.11 -12.61
N THR A 27 32.75 -6.08 -11.73
CA THR A 27 33.64 -7.23 -11.55
C THR A 27 33.56 -8.12 -12.80
N THR A 28 34.54 -7.98 -13.69
CA THR A 28 34.62 -8.70 -14.97
C THR A 28 34.93 -10.18 -14.76
N VAL A 29 33.90 -11.00 -14.48
CA VAL A 29 34.05 -12.45 -14.35
C VAL A 29 34.33 -13.05 -15.73
N LYS A 30 35.60 -13.40 -15.97
CA LYS A 30 36.09 -14.01 -17.21
C LYS A 30 35.41 -15.38 -17.40
N ALA A 31 34.60 -15.52 -18.45
CA ALA A 31 33.84 -16.74 -18.71
C ALA A 31 34.80 -17.91 -19.05
N VAL A 32 34.84 -18.92 -18.17
CA VAL A 32 35.56 -20.17 -18.39
C VAL A 32 34.61 -21.17 -19.03
N SER A 33 34.75 -21.37 -20.34
CA SER A 33 34.02 -22.38 -21.10
C SER A 33 34.32 -23.78 -20.56
N GLY A 34 33.29 -24.46 -20.02
CA GLY A 34 33.42 -25.82 -19.48
C GLY A 34 32.62 -26.08 -18.20
N ALA A 35 32.23 -25.04 -17.47
CA ALA A 35 31.30 -25.21 -16.34
C ALA A 35 29.90 -25.57 -16.85
N ALA A 36 29.34 -26.69 -16.40
CA ALA A 36 27.92 -26.99 -16.56
C ALA A 36 27.09 -25.83 -15.97
N ALA A 37 26.00 -25.45 -16.64
CA ALA A 37 25.15 -24.35 -16.21
C ALA A 37 24.78 -24.52 -14.72
N PRO A 38 24.90 -23.47 -13.88
CA PRO A 38 24.74 -23.60 -12.44
C PRO A 38 23.32 -24.06 -12.14
N VAL A 39 23.18 -25.34 -11.80
CA VAL A 39 21.90 -25.92 -11.40
C VAL A 39 21.45 -25.16 -10.18
N CYS A 40 20.37 -24.39 -10.32
CA CYS A 40 19.68 -23.71 -9.23
C CYS A 40 19.03 -24.76 -8.31
N ARG A 41 19.86 -25.47 -7.55
CA ARG A 41 19.42 -26.33 -6.46
C ARG A 41 18.67 -25.44 -5.49
N LEU A 42 17.35 -25.60 -5.41
CA LEU A 42 16.55 -24.97 -4.36
C LEU A 42 17.23 -25.29 -3.02
N PRO A 43 17.48 -24.30 -2.16
CA PRO A 43 18.14 -24.55 -0.89
C PRO A 43 17.30 -25.54 -0.08
N PRO A 44 17.86 -26.73 0.27
CA PRO A 44 17.15 -27.69 1.10
C PRO A 44 17.13 -27.15 2.54
N VAL A 45 16.09 -26.39 2.86
CA VAL A 45 15.04 -26.71 3.84
C VAL A 45 14.06 -25.54 3.77
N CYS A 46 12.87 -25.77 3.22
CA CYS A 46 11.76 -24.87 3.55
C CYS A 46 11.39 -25.21 5.00
N MET A 47 11.65 -24.30 5.95
CA MET A 47 11.32 -24.53 7.36
C MET A 47 9.88 -24.10 7.62
N ASP A 48 9.09 -24.91 8.32
CA ASP A 48 7.70 -24.54 8.63
C ASP A 48 7.60 -23.24 9.44
N ASN A 49 8.59 -23.02 10.32
CA ASN A 49 8.77 -21.83 11.14
C ASN A 49 9.33 -20.61 10.36
N SER A 50 9.49 -20.67 9.03
CA SER A 50 9.94 -19.52 8.24
C SER A 50 8.92 -18.36 8.31
N PRO A 51 9.36 -17.10 8.26
CA PRO A 51 8.45 -15.95 8.35
C PRO A 51 7.44 -15.91 7.18
N ARG A 52 6.29 -15.26 7.43
CA ARG A 52 5.21 -15.06 6.44
C ARG A 52 5.69 -14.25 5.23
N VAL A 53 5.79 -14.91 4.08
CA VAL A 53 6.19 -14.32 2.80
C VAL A 53 5.00 -13.73 2.02
N CYS A 54 5.29 -12.96 0.98
CA CYS A 54 4.31 -12.46 0.01
C CYS A 54 4.56 -13.09 -1.36
N GLY A 55 3.50 -13.53 -2.02
CA GLY A 55 3.55 -13.99 -3.40
C GLY A 55 2.62 -13.18 -4.30
N ARG A 56 3.08 -12.89 -5.52
CA ARG A 56 2.36 -12.18 -6.59
C ARG A 56 1.96 -13.17 -7.68
N PHE A 57 0.68 -13.18 -8.01
CA PHE A 57 0.12 -13.97 -9.09
C PHE A 57 0.14 -13.20 -10.42
N PRO A 58 0.09 -13.87 -11.59
CA PRO A 58 0.06 -13.22 -12.90
C PRO A 58 -1.16 -12.29 -13.12
N ASP A 59 -2.24 -12.46 -12.35
CA ASP A 59 -3.41 -11.58 -12.35
C ASP A 59 -3.20 -10.24 -11.61
N GLY A 60 -1.95 -9.91 -11.27
CA GLY A 60 -1.56 -8.69 -10.56
C GLY A 60 -1.92 -8.68 -9.07
N LYS A 61 -2.43 -9.79 -8.52
CA LYS A 61 -2.86 -9.86 -7.12
C LYS A 61 -1.79 -10.48 -6.22
N CYS A 62 -1.68 -9.95 -5.01
CA CYS A 62 -0.77 -10.41 -3.96
C CYS A 62 -1.51 -11.19 -2.88
N GLN A 63 -0.82 -12.19 -2.31
CA GLN A 63 -1.30 -13.06 -1.24
C GLN A 63 -0.18 -13.30 -0.22
N ARG A 64 -0.51 -13.34 1.07
CA ARG A 64 0.42 -13.80 2.11
C ARG A 64 0.33 -15.32 2.24
N PHE A 65 1.47 -15.94 2.50
CA PHE A 65 1.62 -17.36 2.81
C PHE A 65 2.10 -17.50 4.27
N ASN A 66 1.86 -18.63 4.92
CA ASN A 66 2.29 -18.82 6.32
C ASN A 66 3.82 -18.79 6.46
N ASN A 67 4.50 -19.41 5.50
CA ASN A 67 5.95 -19.60 5.42
C ASN A 67 6.36 -19.67 3.94
N ILE A 68 7.64 -19.92 3.65
CA ILE A 68 8.15 -20.08 2.28
C ILE A 68 7.71 -21.40 1.62
N CYS A 69 7.48 -22.48 2.39
CA CYS A 69 7.03 -23.78 1.86
C CYS A 69 5.76 -23.63 1.02
N HIS A 70 4.71 -23.02 1.57
CA HIS A 70 3.42 -22.87 0.88
C HIS A 70 3.47 -21.96 -0.35
N LEU A 71 4.47 -21.06 -0.46
CA LEU A 71 4.66 -20.27 -1.67
C LEU A 71 5.31 -21.12 -2.77
N LEU A 72 6.33 -21.92 -2.43
CA LEU A 72 6.96 -22.85 -3.37
C LEU A 72 5.97 -23.92 -3.82
N GLU A 73 5.20 -24.50 -2.90
CA GLU A 73 4.08 -25.42 -3.17
C GLU A 73 3.09 -24.81 -4.18
N ALA A 74 2.59 -23.60 -3.91
CA ALA A 74 1.67 -22.91 -4.82
C ALA A 74 2.31 -22.54 -6.17
N HIS A 75 3.61 -22.30 -6.22
CA HIS A 75 4.36 -22.05 -7.46
C HIS A 75 4.51 -23.32 -8.30
N HIS A 76 4.83 -24.46 -7.69
CA HIS A 76 4.96 -25.75 -8.38
C HIS A 76 3.61 -26.32 -8.83
N ASN A 77 2.55 -26.17 -8.03
CA ASN A 77 1.22 -26.67 -8.36
C ASN A 77 0.42 -25.76 -9.32
N GLY A 78 0.82 -24.48 -9.44
CA GLY A 78 0.09 -23.45 -10.17
C GLY A 78 0.28 -23.43 -11.69
N LYS A 79 -0.27 -24.40 -12.43
CA LYS A 79 -0.45 -24.27 -13.89
C LYS A 79 -1.71 -23.45 -14.22
N PRO A 80 -1.66 -22.36 -15.01
CA PRO A 80 -0.49 -21.60 -15.48
C PRO A 80 -0.03 -20.48 -14.51
N ALA A 81 -0.71 -20.31 -13.38
CA ALA A 81 -0.53 -19.19 -12.46
C ALA A 81 0.67 -19.34 -11.50
N ALA A 82 1.89 -19.41 -12.04
CA ALA A 82 3.12 -19.42 -11.25
C ALA A 82 3.21 -18.17 -10.34
N VAL A 83 3.23 -18.37 -9.03
CA VAL A 83 3.26 -17.29 -8.03
C VAL A 83 4.69 -16.91 -7.67
N GLY A 84 5.12 -15.73 -8.08
CA GLY A 84 6.46 -15.21 -7.78
C GLY A 84 6.57 -14.67 -6.35
N HIS A 85 7.66 -14.97 -5.64
CA HIS A 85 7.95 -14.32 -4.36
C HIS A 85 8.24 -12.82 -4.56
N VAL A 86 7.62 -11.98 -3.74
CA VAL A 86 7.78 -10.51 -3.80
C VAL A 86 8.00 -9.92 -2.40
N PRO A 87 8.66 -8.75 -2.29
CA PRO A 87 8.86 -8.08 -1.01
C PRO A 87 7.56 -7.89 -0.21
N ALA A 88 7.61 -8.11 1.10
CA ALA A 88 6.43 -8.10 1.98
C ALA A 88 5.61 -6.78 1.99
N ARG A 89 6.16 -5.69 1.42
CA ARG A 89 5.48 -4.42 1.14
C ARG A 89 4.42 -4.51 0.05
N GLU A 90 4.53 -5.42 -0.92
CA GLU A 90 3.52 -5.60 -1.98
C GLU A 90 2.23 -6.21 -1.39
N CYS A 91 2.38 -7.06 -0.36
CA CYS A 91 1.29 -7.48 0.51
C CYS A 91 0.87 -6.42 1.55
N ARG A 92 1.18 -5.11 1.39
CA ARG A 92 0.80 -4.08 2.38
C ARG A 92 -0.70 -4.16 2.72
N HIS A 93 -1.58 -4.28 1.72
CA HIS A 93 -3.04 -4.30 1.93
C HIS A 93 -3.64 -5.70 2.13
N VAL A 94 -2.83 -6.76 2.14
CA VAL A 94 -3.27 -8.15 2.38
C VAL A 94 -3.35 -8.41 3.88
N ALA A 95 -4.57 -8.52 4.40
CA ALA A 95 -4.86 -8.52 5.84
C ALA A 95 -4.62 -9.87 6.56
N GLY A 96 -4.61 -10.99 5.82
CA GLY A 96 -4.47 -12.35 6.35
C GLY A 96 -3.71 -13.26 5.38
N VAL A 97 -3.62 -14.55 5.70
CA VAL A 97 -2.94 -15.57 4.87
C VAL A 97 -3.97 -16.34 4.04
N GLY A 98 -3.61 -16.71 2.80
CA GLY A 98 -4.46 -17.52 1.92
C GLY A 98 -5.40 -16.70 1.01
N TYR A 99 -6.13 -17.42 0.14
CA TYR A 99 -6.79 -16.83 -1.03
C TYR A 99 -7.88 -15.80 -0.71
N LEU A 100 -8.62 -15.97 0.38
CA LEU A 100 -9.68 -15.04 0.82
C LEU A 100 -9.17 -13.61 1.06
N TYR A 101 -7.89 -13.47 1.44
CA TYR A 101 -7.23 -12.20 1.67
C TYR A 101 -6.44 -11.69 0.47
N ARG A 102 -6.45 -12.41 -0.66
CA ARG A 102 -5.80 -11.97 -1.90
C ARG A 102 -6.40 -10.62 -2.36
N ARG A 103 -5.55 -9.63 -2.63
CA ARG A 103 -5.93 -8.28 -3.08
C ARG A 103 -4.97 -7.87 -4.21
N PRO A 104 -5.28 -6.84 -5.03
CA PRO A 104 -4.26 -6.25 -5.92
C PRO A 104 -2.95 -6.02 -5.16
N CYS A 105 -1.82 -6.29 -5.81
CA CYS A 105 -0.52 -5.95 -5.22
C CYS A 105 -0.45 -4.45 -4.94
N HIS A 106 0.24 -4.08 -3.88
CA HIS A 106 0.62 -2.69 -3.66
C HIS A 106 1.80 -2.40 -4.59
N ASP A 107 1.54 -1.71 -5.71
CA ASP A 107 2.51 -1.33 -6.77
C ASP A 107 3.58 -0.31 -6.31
N GLY A 108 3.91 -0.33 -5.01
CA GLY A 108 4.68 0.67 -4.33
C GLY A 108 3.94 1.99 -4.16
N CYS A 109 4.70 2.96 -3.67
CA CYS A 109 4.30 4.36 -3.71
C CYS A 109 5.13 5.08 -4.77
N PRO A 110 4.58 6.10 -5.44
CA PRO A 110 5.39 6.99 -6.27
C PRO A 110 6.57 7.53 -5.44
N GLY A 111 7.79 7.17 -5.88
CA GLY A 111 9.04 7.51 -5.18
C GLY A 111 9.32 9.01 -5.23
N ARG A 112 9.12 9.63 -6.40
CA ARG A 112 8.97 11.08 -6.54
C ARG A 112 7.76 11.54 -5.72
N ARG A 113 7.86 12.68 -5.04
CA ARG A 113 6.71 13.25 -4.31
C ARG A 113 5.62 13.57 -5.35
N VAL A 114 4.40 13.04 -5.15
CA VAL A 114 3.25 13.43 -5.98
C VAL A 114 3.08 14.94 -5.85
N ASN A 115 2.97 15.64 -6.97
CA ASN A 115 2.69 17.08 -6.96
C ASN A 115 1.22 17.30 -6.61
N CYS A 116 0.89 17.15 -5.32
CA CYS A 116 -0.44 17.39 -4.78
C CYS A 116 -0.74 18.89 -4.81
N SER A 117 -1.25 19.37 -5.95
CA SER A 117 -1.54 20.77 -6.26
C SER A 117 -2.07 21.56 -5.07
N ARG A 118 -1.55 22.77 -4.86
CA ARG A 118 -1.93 23.68 -3.78
C ARG A 118 -3.35 24.21 -3.99
N LEU A 119 -4.32 23.37 -3.67
CA LEU A 119 -5.74 23.72 -3.57
C LEU A 119 -5.95 24.87 -2.56
N PRO A 120 -7.02 25.67 -2.71
CA PRO A 120 -7.31 26.82 -1.86
C PRO A 120 -7.42 26.44 -0.37
N HIS A 121 -7.30 27.43 0.50
CA HIS A 121 -7.22 27.23 1.96
C HIS A 121 -8.44 26.52 2.59
N SER A 122 -9.58 26.48 1.89
CA SER A 122 -10.76 25.68 2.24
C SER A 122 -10.53 24.16 2.16
N ALA A 123 -9.59 23.68 1.33
CA ALA A 123 -9.28 22.26 1.17
C ALA A 123 -8.44 21.65 2.31
N LYS A 124 -7.97 22.47 3.26
CA LYS A 124 -7.13 22.07 4.41
C LYS A 124 -7.86 21.08 5.33
N ILE A 125 -7.47 19.81 5.29
CA ILE A 125 -8.05 18.73 6.11
C ILE A 125 -7.28 18.52 7.41
N CYS A 126 -8.00 18.37 8.52
CA CYS A 126 -7.44 17.80 9.74
C CYS A 126 -7.47 16.28 9.65
N VAL A 127 -6.37 15.63 9.98
CA VAL A 127 -6.22 14.17 9.97
C VAL A 127 -5.76 13.66 11.33
N ARG A 128 -6.04 12.39 11.62
CA ARG A 128 -5.75 11.69 12.87
C ARG A 128 -5.21 10.29 12.60
N THR A 129 -4.28 9.81 13.42
CA THR A 129 -3.78 8.43 13.35
C THR A 129 -4.84 7.39 13.72
N THR A 130 -4.76 6.18 13.14
CA THR A 130 -5.58 5.03 13.56
C THR A 130 -5.43 4.72 15.05
N ASN A 131 -4.24 4.88 15.64
CA ASN A 131 -4.01 4.74 17.09
C ASN A 131 -4.62 5.87 17.94
N HIS A 132 -5.28 6.85 17.32
CA HIS A 132 -6.07 7.92 17.94
C HIS A 132 -5.31 8.97 18.75
N LYS A 133 -3.98 8.88 18.87
CA LYS A 133 -3.14 9.80 19.66
C LYS A 133 -2.82 11.11 18.94
N GLU A 134 -2.43 11.05 17.68
CA GLU A 134 -1.85 12.17 16.94
C GLU A 134 -2.80 12.75 15.90
N CYS A 135 -2.72 14.07 15.71
CA CYS A 135 -3.44 14.86 14.74
C CYS A 135 -2.48 15.80 13.98
N GLN A 136 -2.77 16.08 12.71
CA GLN A 136 -1.98 17.00 11.88
C GLN A 136 -2.88 17.67 10.83
N LEU A 137 -2.51 18.87 10.37
CA LEU A 137 -3.22 19.56 9.29
C LEU A 137 -2.50 19.33 7.95
N LEU A 138 -3.20 18.72 6.98
CA LEU A 138 -2.71 18.52 5.62
C LEU A 138 -3.44 19.43 4.63
N ALA A 139 -2.77 19.78 3.53
CA ALA A 139 -3.29 20.75 2.56
C ALA A 139 -4.49 20.21 1.78
N ASN A 140 -4.52 18.90 1.52
CA ASN A 140 -5.56 18.25 0.70
C ASN A 140 -5.56 16.71 0.88
N VAL A 141 -6.52 16.07 0.19
CA VAL A 141 -6.71 14.60 0.16
C VAL A 141 -5.54 13.86 -0.52
N CYS A 142 -4.85 14.49 -1.46
CA CYS A 142 -3.72 13.89 -2.17
C CYS A 142 -2.54 13.66 -1.20
N GLN A 143 -2.21 14.63 -0.35
CA GLN A 143 -1.19 14.46 0.69
C GLN A 143 -1.54 13.33 1.67
N LEU A 144 -2.82 13.20 2.04
CA LEU A 144 -3.30 12.09 2.89
C LEU A 144 -3.12 10.71 2.20
N ARG A 145 -3.48 10.60 0.91
CA ARG A 145 -3.27 9.36 0.13
C ARG A 145 -1.78 9.03 0.00
N GLN A 146 -0.96 10.01 -0.37
CA GLN A 146 0.49 9.88 -0.52
C GLN A 146 1.17 9.43 0.78
N ARG A 147 0.69 9.93 1.93
CA ARG A 147 1.18 9.53 3.25
C ARG A 147 0.76 8.11 3.63
N ASN A 148 -0.53 7.79 3.59
CA ASN A 148 -1.05 6.46 3.93
C ASN A 148 -0.49 5.34 3.04
N CYS A 149 -0.03 5.69 1.84
CA CYS A 149 0.74 4.82 0.99
C CYS A 149 2.09 4.45 1.66
N ARG A 150 2.89 5.46 2.02
CA ARG A 150 4.26 5.29 2.55
C ARG A 150 4.30 4.75 3.98
N ASP A 151 3.35 5.17 4.83
CA ASP A 151 3.25 4.71 6.22
C ASP A 151 2.87 3.22 6.29
N THR A 152 3.49 2.45 7.19
CA THR A 152 3.08 1.04 7.46
C THR A 152 1.67 1.05 8.04
N PRO A 153 0.70 0.29 7.52
CA PRO A 153 -1.19 1.25 7.66
C PRO A 153 -1.74 1.13 9.09
N ARG A 154 -1.01 0.49 10.01
CA ARG A 154 -1.26 0.63 11.46
C ARG A 154 -1.11 2.09 11.88
N HIS A 155 -0.22 2.80 11.20
CA HIS A 155 0.01 4.24 11.30
C HIS A 155 -0.75 5.04 10.22
N ASN A 156 -1.78 4.46 9.60
CA ASN A 156 -2.64 5.22 8.67
C ASN A 156 -3.26 6.43 9.36
N TRP A 157 -3.49 7.45 8.55
CA TRP A 157 -4.22 8.65 8.90
C TRP A 157 -5.63 8.60 8.30
N HIS A 158 -6.61 9.11 9.04
CA HIS A 158 -7.99 9.31 8.57
C HIS A 158 -8.39 10.77 8.78
N ARG A 159 -9.35 11.29 8.00
CA ARG A 159 -9.87 12.65 8.23
C ARG A 159 -10.58 12.71 9.58
N THR A 160 -10.48 13.84 10.28
CA THR A 160 -11.18 14.05 11.54
C THR A 160 -11.71 15.49 11.67
N ASN A 161 -12.48 15.76 12.73
CA ASN A 161 -13.04 17.09 12.98
C ASN A 161 -11.91 18.13 13.18
N ARG A 162 -11.96 19.24 12.41
CA ARG A 162 -10.92 20.28 12.38
C ARG A 162 -10.52 20.81 13.76
N ARG A 163 -11.46 20.86 14.71
CA ARG A 163 -11.21 21.28 16.11
C ARG A 163 -10.12 20.45 16.80
N ARG A 164 -9.93 19.17 16.44
CA ARG A 164 -8.85 18.33 17.01
C ARG A 164 -7.44 18.78 16.63
N CYS A 165 -7.27 19.46 15.49
CA CYS A 165 -5.98 20.03 15.08
C CYS A 165 -5.71 21.39 15.73
N GLY A 166 -6.74 22.11 16.20
CA GLY A 166 -6.59 23.42 16.84
C GLY A 166 -5.83 24.43 15.95
N PRO A 167 -4.89 25.23 16.51
CA PRO A 167 -4.12 26.23 15.77
C PRO A 167 -2.97 25.65 14.92
N ALA A 168 -3.05 24.39 14.46
CA ALA A 168 -2.02 23.80 13.59
C ALA A 168 -2.00 24.49 12.21
N LYS A 169 -0.81 24.74 11.68
CA LYS A 169 -0.58 25.26 10.33
C LYS A 169 -0.25 24.11 9.37
N LEU A 170 -0.02 24.43 8.09
CA LEU A 170 0.43 23.46 7.10
C LEU A 170 1.94 23.34 7.16
N GLY A 171 2.45 22.13 7.34
CA GLY A 171 3.89 21.86 7.48
C GLY A 171 4.30 21.47 8.90
N ASP A 172 3.54 21.91 9.92
CA ASP A 172 3.65 21.46 11.31
C ASP A 172 3.69 19.93 11.39
N GLU A 173 4.53 19.39 12.27
CA GLU A 173 4.67 17.96 12.54
C GLU A 173 3.42 17.33 13.21
N PRO A 174 3.31 15.98 13.25
CA PRO A 174 2.36 15.29 14.12
C PRO A 174 2.38 15.84 15.55
N ARG A 175 1.19 16.08 16.12
CA ARG A 175 1.06 16.49 17.53
C ARG A 175 -0.14 15.85 18.20
N PRO A 176 -0.20 15.80 19.55
CA PRO A 176 -1.36 15.24 20.26
C PRO A 176 -2.68 15.86 19.81
N CYS A 177 -3.69 15.03 19.55
CA CYS A 177 -5.03 15.51 19.21
C CYS A 177 -5.67 16.28 20.36
N LEU A 178 -6.22 17.47 20.09
CA LEU A 178 -7.02 18.17 21.09
C LEU A 178 -8.29 17.37 21.43
N PRO A 179 -8.69 17.34 22.72
CA PRO A 179 -9.96 16.74 23.13
C PRO A 179 -11.12 17.57 22.59
N LEU A 180 -12.13 16.90 22.05
CA LEU A 180 -13.40 17.56 21.73
C LEU A 180 -14.23 17.60 23.01
N ARG A 181 -14.27 18.75 23.68
CA ARG A 181 -15.40 19.07 24.57
C ARG A 181 -16.68 18.88 23.74
N ASN A 182 -17.67 18.21 24.34
CA ASN A 182 -18.97 17.88 23.73
C ASN A 182 -18.90 16.84 22.59
N ALA A 183 -17.89 15.97 22.54
CA ALA A 183 -18.11 14.65 21.92
C ALA A 183 -19.07 13.84 22.83
N PRO A 184 -20.15 13.23 22.32
CA PRO A 184 -20.97 12.35 23.13
C PRO A 184 -20.10 11.19 23.63
N LYS A 185 -20.11 10.94 24.95
CA LYS A 185 -19.63 9.67 25.48
C LYS A 185 -20.47 8.58 24.82
N ALA A 186 -19.82 7.52 24.31
CA ALA A 186 -20.55 6.36 23.84
C ALA A 186 -21.40 5.85 25.01
N ALA A 187 -22.71 5.67 24.78
CA ALA A 187 -23.63 5.29 25.83
C ALA A 187 -23.23 3.93 26.41
N THR A 188 -22.85 3.91 27.69
CA THR A 188 -22.62 2.68 28.45
C THR A 188 -23.89 1.84 28.40
N GLU A 189 -23.77 0.51 28.39
CA GLU A 189 -24.91 -0.41 28.18
C GLU A 189 -26.06 -0.22 29.18
N GLN A 190 -25.77 0.32 30.37
CA GLN A 190 -26.76 0.78 31.36
C GLN A 190 -27.80 1.77 30.82
N GLN A 191 -27.49 2.58 29.79
CA GLN A 191 -28.47 3.47 29.16
C GLN A 191 -29.38 2.76 28.14
N LYS A 192 -28.96 1.60 27.59
CA LYS A 192 -29.85 0.76 26.78
C LYS A 192 -30.89 0.05 27.63
N SER A 193 -30.51 -0.45 28.80
CA SER A 193 -31.43 -1.12 29.73
C SER A 193 -32.41 -0.17 30.43
N ALA A 194 -32.08 1.13 30.52
CA ALA A 194 -33.05 2.16 30.92
C ALA A 194 -34.14 2.36 29.84
N LEU A 195 -33.74 2.70 28.60
CA LEU A 195 -34.66 3.00 27.50
C LEU A 195 -35.49 1.78 27.04
N GLY A 196 -35.06 0.56 27.38
CA GLY A 196 -35.84 -0.66 27.17
C GLY A 196 -36.99 -0.85 28.16
N LYS A 197 -36.96 -0.22 29.33
CA LYS A 197 -37.87 -0.52 30.45
C LYS A 197 -39.12 0.37 30.51
N GLU A 198 -39.08 1.55 29.89
CA GLU A 198 -40.22 2.47 29.83
C GLU A 198 -41.30 2.02 28.82
N ARG A 199 -41.03 0.98 28.02
CA ARG A 199 -41.90 0.52 26.92
C ARG A 199 -42.81 -0.66 27.24
N GLU A 200 -42.87 -1.07 28.51
CA GLU A 200 -43.59 -2.26 28.98
C GLU A 200 -44.75 -1.91 29.96
N THR A 201 -44.97 -0.62 30.25
CA THR A 201 -45.96 -0.15 31.24
C THR A 201 -47.18 0.58 30.67
N GLU A 202 -47.19 0.97 29.39
CA GLU A 202 -48.38 1.51 28.70
C GLU A 202 -49.08 0.38 27.91
N GLY A 203 -49.78 -0.52 28.62
CA GLY A 203 -50.25 -1.77 28.00
C GLY A 203 -51.49 -2.48 28.58
N VAL A 204 -52.15 -1.95 29.60
CA VAL A 204 -53.40 -2.54 30.13
C VAL A 204 -54.40 -1.43 30.46
N SER A 205 -55.60 -1.52 29.87
CA SER A 205 -56.78 -0.72 30.24
C SER A 205 -57.98 -1.67 30.35
N PRO A 206 -58.76 -1.64 31.45
CA PRO A 206 -59.80 -2.64 31.71
C PRO A 206 -61.18 -2.26 31.13
N PRO A 207 -61.98 -3.24 30.69
CA PRO A 207 -63.43 -3.25 30.84
C PRO A 207 -63.85 -3.77 32.23
#